data_AF-A0A2R7PBM9-F1
#
_entry.id   AF-A0A2R7PBM9-F1
#
_cell.length_a   1.000
_cell.length_b   1.000
_cell.length_c   1.000
_cell.angle_alpha   90.00
_cell.angle_beta   90.00
_cell.angle_gamma   90.00
#
_symmetry.space_group_name_H-M   'P 1'
#
loop_
_entity.id
_entity.type
_entity.pdbx_description
1 polymer ?
#
loop_
_entity_poly.entity_id
_entity_poly.type
_entity_poly.pdbx_seq_one_letter_code
_entity_poly.pdbx_strand_id
1 'polypeptide(L)'
;MTATTNPTSDAWYRSVEKTSQTDDERIKDITVLPPPEHLIRFFPIGGTPVETLITQTRKNIHNIMAGKDDRLLVVIGPCSIHDPAAAVEYARRLMA
;
A
#
# COMPACT_ATOMS: atom_id res chain seq x y z
N MET A 1 16.13 -3.07 -48.00
CA MET A 1 16.82 -2.64 -46.77
C MET A 1 15.84 -1.79 -45.97
N THR A 2 15.13 -2.38 -45.03
CA THR A 2 14.31 -1.65 -44.05
C THR A 2 14.48 -2.38 -42.73
N ALA A 3 15.38 -1.87 -41.90
CA ALA A 3 15.54 -2.32 -40.54
C ALA A 3 14.38 -1.75 -39.72
N THR A 4 13.50 -2.63 -39.25
CA THR A 4 12.43 -2.27 -38.32
C THR A 4 13.04 -2.20 -36.92
N THR A 5 13.45 -1.00 -36.49
CA THR A 5 13.83 -0.74 -35.11
C THR A 5 12.57 -0.73 -34.26
N ASN A 6 12.32 -1.79 -33.47
CA ASN A 6 11.34 -1.74 -32.40
C ASN A 6 11.98 -1.01 -31.21
N PRO A 7 11.47 0.17 -30.80
CA PRO A 7 11.79 0.71 -29.49
C PRO A 7 10.92 -0.03 -28.47
N THR A 8 11.45 -0.37 -27.31
CA THR A 8 10.81 -0.02 -26.02
C THR A 8 11.65 -0.47 -24.85
N SER A 9 11.87 0.50 -23.98
CA SER A 9 12.59 0.52 -22.73
C SER A 9 11.88 -0.23 -21.60
N ASP A 10 12.00 -1.56 -21.55
CA ASP A 10 11.49 -2.37 -20.42
C ASP A 10 12.44 -3.50 -20.00
N ALA A 11 13.75 -3.25 -20.06
CA ALA A 11 14.78 -4.20 -19.62
C ALA A 11 14.89 -4.34 -18.07
N TRP A 12 14.01 -3.71 -17.29
CA TRP A 12 14.12 -3.65 -15.82
C TRP A 12 13.65 -4.89 -15.09
N TYR A 13 12.91 -5.79 -15.74
CA TYR A 13 12.40 -7.01 -15.12
C TYR A 13 12.78 -8.22 -15.96
N ARG A 14 13.95 -8.79 -15.62
CA ARG A 14 14.44 -10.06 -16.16
C ARG A 14 13.31 -11.08 -16.21
N SER A 15 13.16 -11.70 -17.37
CA SER A 15 12.44 -12.96 -17.57
C SER A 15 12.53 -13.83 -16.33
N VAL A 16 11.39 -14.21 -15.77
CA VAL A 16 11.33 -15.22 -14.71
C VAL A 16 11.85 -16.51 -15.33
N GLU A 17 13.13 -16.79 -15.14
CA GLU A 17 13.77 -17.97 -15.71
C GLU A 17 13.18 -19.19 -15.00
N LYS A 18 12.44 -20.00 -15.76
CA LYS A 18 11.98 -21.30 -15.28
C LYS A 18 13.18 -22.12 -14.83
N THR A 19 13.15 -22.57 -13.59
CA THR A 19 14.24 -23.32 -12.94
C THR A 19 14.21 -24.81 -13.27
N SER A 20 13.10 -25.32 -13.80
CA SER A 20 12.86 -26.72 -14.18
C SER A 20 11.76 -26.84 -15.25
N GLN A 21 11.65 -28.01 -15.89
CA GLN A 21 10.51 -28.34 -16.76
C GLN A 21 9.18 -28.44 -16.01
N THR A 22 9.24 -28.75 -14.72
CA THR A 22 8.07 -28.80 -13.83
C THR A 22 7.79 -27.45 -13.14
N ASP A 23 8.52 -26.40 -13.54
CA ASP A 23 8.37 -25.07 -12.94
C ASP A 23 7.20 -24.31 -13.58
N ASP A 24 6.43 -23.62 -12.73
CA ASP A 24 5.28 -22.82 -13.11
C ASP A 24 4.18 -23.56 -13.91
N GLU A 25 4.00 -24.88 -13.72
CA GLU A 25 3.03 -25.70 -14.48
C GLU A 25 1.58 -25.21 -14.41
N ARG A 26 1.20 -24.51 -13.34
CA ARG A 26 -0.16 -23.96 -13.13
C ARG A 26 -0.18 -22.45 -12.91
N ILE A 27 0.89 -21.76 -13.27
CA ILE A 27 0.94 -20.30 -13.18
C ILE A 27 0.41 -19.70 -14.48
N LYS A 28 -0.65 -18.88 -14.36
CA LYS A 28 -1.26 -18.22 -15.51
C LYS A 28 -0.40 -17.06 -16.01
N ASP A 29 0.14 -16.27 -15.08
CA ASP A 29 0.96 -15.10 -15.37
C ASP A 29 1.77 -14.72 -14.11
N ILE A 30 2.93 -14.10 -14.31
CA ILE A 30 3.73 -13.48 -13.26
C ILE A 30 3.91 -12.00 -13.60
N THR A 31 3.15 -11.15 -12.91
CA THR A 31 3.29 -9.70 -13.00
C THR A 31 4.23 -9.19 -11.92
N VAL A 32 5.28 -8.45 -12.29
CA VAL A 32 6.15 -7.83 -11.31
C VAL A 32 5.50 -6.58 -10.73
N LEU A 33 5.51 -6.46 -9.40
CA LEU A 33 4.99 -5.30 -8.68
C LEU A 33 6.10 -4.28 -8.38
N PRO A 34 5.79 -2.98 -8.33
CA PRO A 34 6.74 -1.98 -7.86
C PRO A 34 7.23 -2.30 -6.44
N PRO A 35 8.53 -2.15 -6.15
CA PRO A 35 9.04 -2.38 -4.80
C PRO A 35 8.45 -1.33 -3.82
N PRO A 36 8.28 -1.67 -2.53
CA PRO A 36 7.71 -0.75 -1.55
C PRO A 36 8.40 0.61 -1.46
N GLU A 37 9.72 0.66 -1.68
CA GLU A 37 10.50 1.90 -1.67
C GLU A 37 10.04 2.91 -2.72
N HIS A 38 9.50 2.46 -3.86
CA HIS A 38 8.95 3.38 -4.86
C HIS A 38 7.73 4.09 -4.30
N LEU A 39 6.77 3.35 -3.73
CA LEU A 39 5.55 3.93 -3.15
C LEU A 39 5.87 4.89 -1.99
N ILE A 40 6.83 4.52 -1.13
CA ILE A 40 7.25 5.37 -0.01
C ILE A 40 7.85 6.70 -0.51
N ARG A 41 8.63 6.67 -1.61
CA ARG A 41 9.19 7.88 -2.23
C ARG A 41 8.11 8.72 -2.93
N PHE A 42 7.08 8.11 -3.51
CA PHE A 42 5.97 8.82 -4.13
C PHE A 42 5.00 9.46 -3.12
N PHE A 43 4.83 8.84 -1.96
CA PHE A 43 3.92 9.32 -0.90
C PHE A 43 4.66 9.51 0.45
N PRO A 44 5.64 10.44 0.53
CA PRO A 44 6.40 10.65 1.74
C PRO A 44 5.54 11.31 2.81
N ILE A 45 5.62 10.80 4.05
CA ILE A 45 4.93 11.40 5.21
C ILE A 45 5.87 12.03 6.23
N GLY A 46 7.19 11.90 6.07
CA GLY A 46 8.18 12.46 7.00
C GLY A 46 8.06 13.97 7.10
N GLY A 47 8.00 14.48 8.34
CA GLY A 47 7.81 15.90 8.64
C GLY A 47 6.39 16.43 8.39
N THR A 48 5.43 15.58 8.00
CA THR A 48 4.05 16.00 7.74
C THR A 48 3.16 15.86 8.98
N PRO A 49 2.03 16.58 9.06
CA PRO A 49 1.04 16.36 10.13
C PRO A 49 0.53 14.91 10.23
N VAL A 50 0.59 14.15 9.13
CA VAL A 50 0.20 12.74 9.08
C VAL A 50 1.13 11.88 9.94
N GLU A 51 2.44 12.12 9.89
CA GLU A 51 3.41 11.42 10.74
C GLU A 51 3.16 11.68 12.23
N THR A 52 2.92 12.95 12.59
CA THR A 52 2.60 13.33 13.98
C THR A 52 1.30 12.66 14.44
N LEU A 53 0.25 12.70 13.62
CA LEU A 53 -1.04 12.08 13.93
C LEU A 53 -0.91 10.57 14.14
N ILE A 54 -0.23 9.85 13.25
CA ILE A 54 -0.02 8.40 13.35
C ILE A 54 0.77 8.07 14.62
N THR A 55 1.85 8.80 14.88
CA THR A 55 2.70 8.58 16.06
C THR A 55 1.92 8.77 17.37
N GLN A 56 1.16 9.87 17.48
CA GLN A 56 0.37 10.15 18.66
C GLN A 56 -0.80 9.17 18.83
N THR A 57 -1.46 8.78 17.74
CA THR A 57 -2.57 7.81 17.77
C THR A 57 -2.08 6.45 18.26
N ARG A 58 -0.92 5.98 17.81
CA ARG A 58 -0.30 4.72 18.29
C ARG A 58 0.00 4.77 19.78
N LYS A 59 0.53 5.89 20.27
CA LYS A 59 0.78 6.10 21.71
C LYS A 59 -0.51 6.07 22.52
N ASN A 60 -1.57 6.71 22.05
CA ASN A 60 -2.87 6.73 22.71
C ASN A 60 -3.47 5.32 22.79
N ILE A 61 -3.47 4.58 21.68
CA ILE A 61 -3.93 3.18 21.63
C ILE A 61 -3.14 2.32 22.62
N HIS A 62 -1.82 2.47 22.67
CA HIS A 62 -0.99 1.73 23.63
C HIS A 62 -1.39 2.00 25.09
N ASN A 63 -1.69 3.24 25.45
CA ASN A 63 -2.13 3.58 26.80
C ASN A 63 -3.50 2.97 27.14
N ILE A 64 -4.45 2.99 26.20
CA ILE A 64 -5.78 2.37 26.37
C ILE A 64 -5.62 0.86 26.59
N MET A 65 -4.86 0.18 25.73
CA MET A 65 -4.61 -1.26 25.84
C MET A 65 -3.87 -1.65 27.13
N ALA A 66 -3.05 -0.75 27.67
CA ALA A 66 -2.35 -0.94 28.93
C ALA A 66 -3.17 -0.55 30.18
N GLY A 67 -4.43 -0.13 30.01
CA GLY A 67 -5.29 0.34 31.12
C GLY A 67 -4.82 1.64 31.77
N LYS A 68 -3.96 2.41 31.11
CA LYS A 68 -3.44 3.72 31.57
C LYS A 68 -4.28 4.90 31.09
N ASP A 69 -5.25 4.62 30.22
CA ASP A 69 -6.21 5.54 29.63
C ASP A 69 -7.54 4.79 29.60
N ASP A 70 -8.58 5.37 30.21
CA ASP A 70 -9.88 4.73 30.45
C ASP A 70 -10.86 4.89 29.28
N ARG A 71 -10.44 5.56 28.21
CA ARG A 71 -11.25 5.71 27.00
C ARG A 71 -11.43 4.39 26.29
N LEU A 72 -12.58 4.25 25.62
CA LEU A 72 -12.87 3.11 24.76
C LEU A 72 -12.23 3.30 23.37
N LEU A 73 -11.42 2.32 22.94
CA LEU A 73 -10.95 2.24 21.55
C LEU A 73 -12.05 1.66 20.66
N VAL A 74 -12.45 2.42 19.64
CA VAL A 74 -13.45 1.98 18.66
C VAL A 74 -12.80 1.89 17.27
N VAL A 75 -12.84 0.70 16.67
CA VAL A 75 -12.47 0.48 15.26
C VAL A 75 -13.77 0.39 14.46
N ILE A 76 -14.06 1.41 13.66
CA ILE A 76 -15.33 1.55 12.94
C ILE A 76 -15.09 2.08 11.52
N GLY A 77 -15.86 1.56 10.57
CA GLY A 77 -15.78 1.95 9.17
C GLY A 77 -16.54 0.99 8.26
N PRO A 78 -16.55 1.26 6.95
CA PRO A 78 -17.07 0.31 5.96
C PRO A 78 -16.26 -0.98 5.95
N CYS A 79 -16.89 -2.09 5.54
CA CYS A 79 -16.25 -3.42 5.49
C CYS A 79 -15.05 -3.45 4.53
N SER A 80 -15.13 -2.74 3.41
CA SER A 80 -14.05 -2.57 2.44
C SER A 80 -14.19 -1.23 1.72
N ILE A 81 -13.08 -0.68 1.22
CA ILE A 81 -13.07 0.55 0.43
C ILE A 81 -12.98 0.19 -1.05
N HIS A 82 -14.03 0.48 -1.80
CA HIS A 82 -14.06 0.40 -3.27
C HIS A 82 -14.25 1.78 -3.93
N ASP A 83 -14.72 2.77 -3.18
CA ASP A 83 -14.87 4.16 -3.59
C ASP A 83 -14.08 5.08 -2.63
N PRO A 84 -12.92 5.62 -3.06
CA PRO A 84 -12.13 6.54 -2.25
C PRO A 84 -12.84 7.85 -1.90
N ALA A 85 -13.72 8.37 -2.77
CA ALA A 85 -14.42 9.63 -2.51
C ALA A 85 -15.44 9.46 -1.38
N ALA A 86 -16.23 8.37 -1.41
CA ALA A 86 -17.13 8.01 -0.32
C ALA A 86 -16.39 7.73 0.99
N ALA A 87 -15.19 7.12 0.93
CA ALA A 87 -14.36 6.89 2.10
C ALA A 87 -13.93 8.21 2.78
N VAL A 88 -13.52 9.19 2.00
CA VAL A 88 -13.14 10.52 2.51
C VAL A 88 -14.36 11.26 3.07
N GLU A 89 -15.52 11.17 2.42
CA GLU A 89 -16.77 11.74 2.95
C GLU A 89 -17.17 11.12 4.29
N TYR A 90 -17.08 9.79 4.42
CA TYR A 90 -17.29 9.10 5.69
C TYR A 90 -16.31 9.59 6.77
N ALA A 91 -15.03 9.72 6.44
CA ALA A 91 -14.01 10.20 7.38
C ALA A 91 -14.30 11.64 7.86
N ARG A 92 -14.80 12.52 6.98
CA ARG A 92 -15.22 13.87 7.37
C ARG A 92 -16.40 13.86 8.34
N ARG A 93 -17.38 12.99 8.12
CA ARG A 93 -18.54 12.83 9.04
C ARG A 93 -18.14 12.24 10.38
N LEU A 94 -17.18 11.32 10.41
CA LEU A 94 -16.67 10.71 11.64
C LEU A 94 -15.85 11.70 12.49
N MET A 95 -15.23 12.69 11.84
CA MET A 95 -14.45 13.72 12.52
C MET A 95 -15.31 14.84 13.11
N ALA A 96 -16.54 15.02 12.62
CA ALA A 96 -17.49 16.04 13.07
C ALA A 96 -18.05 15.73 14.47
#